data_AF-A0AAV6TWS6-F1
#
_entry.id   AF-A0AAV6TWS6-F1
#
_cell.length_a   1.000
_cell.length_b   1.000
_cell.length_c   1.000
_cell.angle_alpha   90.00
_cell.angle_beta   90.00
_cell.angle_gamma   90.00
#
_symmetry.space_group_name_H-M   'P 1'
#
loop_
_entity.id
_entity.type
_entity.pdbx_description
1 polymer ?
#
loop_
_entity_poly.entity_id
_entity_poly.type
_entity_poly.pdbx_seq_one_letter_code
_entity_poly.pdbx_strand_id
1 'polypeptide(L)'
;MRAFSLPILDEGGKPTIQPEGKAHFSTKSNFSGKGNHAVVWMCGKQPEICRSVMMKMKCLLSCGWVESGLLKTAGPPLLDEADPCYDDSGRPLRCIPDFVNAAFGRQVASTSTCNNRCDSRHLTDLLNPSNVTCWSSDPVDTGTVVNLTLSLGKKYELTYVSLQFCGPKPDSMAVYKSMNYGETWLPFQFYSTQCRKVFGKTPNVLLTRSNEQESLCADARSGIEPPSGGRVAFSTLEGRPSSYDFDNSPVLQDWVTATDIRVVLVRLKPVSGSSNETEVAQYSVSDLAIGGRCKCNGHASKCVADKSGSLSCECKHNTAGKDCEKCKPFHFDRPWRRATAHNVHECVDFLIHHSDDNPIQDYC
;
A
#
# COMPACT_ATOMS: atom_id res chain seq x y z
N MET A 1 19.12 3.16 -39.97
CA MET A 1 18.43 4.21 -40.76
C MET A 1 17.44 4.90 -39.84
N ARG A 2 17.70 6.17 -39.52
CA ARG A 2 16.78 7.05 -38.80
C ARG A 2 15.81 7.65 -39.81
N ALA A 3 14.54 7.79 -39.45
CA ALA A 3 13.64 8.73 -40.11
C ALA A 3 12.86 9.47 -39.02
N PHE A 4 13.23 10.74 -38.83
CA PHE A 4 12.47 11.73 -38.10
C PHE A 4 11.33 12.25 -39.00
N SER A 5 10.19 12.60 -38.41
CA SER A 5 9.22 13.50 -39.05
C SER A 5 8.89 14.60 -38.05
N LEU A 6 9.30 15.82 -38.41
CA LEU A 6 9.00 17.07 -37.72
C LEU A 6 7.56 17.52 -38.06
N PRO A 7 6.86 18.22 -37.15
CA PRO A 7 5.59 18.87 -37.45
C PRO A 7 5.79 20.24 -38.11
N ILE A 8 4.90 20.57 -39.03
CA ILE A 8 4.78 21.89 -39.68
C ILE A 8 3.91 22.78 -38.78
N LEU A 9 4.43 23.95 -38.41
CA LEU A 9 3.70 25.05 -37.77
C LEU A 9 3.13 25.96 -38.88
N ASP A 10 1.90 26.41 -38.72
CA ASP A 10 1.31 27.50 -39.53
C ASP A 10 1.09 28.74 -38.66
N GLU A 11 1.30 29.91 -39.27
CA GLU A 11 1.24 31.23 -38.65
C GLU A 11 -0.22 31.68 -38.48
N GLY A 12 -0.66 31.91 -37.24
CA GLY A 12 -1.94 32.61 -37.03
C GLY A 12 -2.77 32.27 -35.79
N GLY A 13 -2.31 31.39 -34.89
CA GLY A 13 -2.79 31.32 -33.50
C GLY A 13 -4.30 31.49 -33.27
N LYS A 14 -5.13 30.49 -33.61
CA LYS A 14 -6.44 30.27 -32.98
C LYS A 14 -6.92 28.81 -33.14
N PRO A 15 -7.39 28.13 -32.08
CA PRO A 15 -7.84 26.75 -32.17
C PRO A 15 -9.20 26.67 -32.88
N THR A 16 -9.26 25.93 -33.99
CA THR A 16 -10.52 25.59 -34.69
C THR A 16 -10.85 24.14 -34.39
N ILE A 17 -12.00 23.93 -33.74
CA ILE A 17 -12.60 22.63 -33.49
C ILE A 17 -13.30 22.21 -34.79
N GLN A 18 -13.00 21.02 -35.32
CA GLN A 18 -13.85 20.34 -36.28
C GLN A 18 -14.28 18.95 -35.78
N PRO A 19 -15.50 18.51 -36.15
CA PRO A 19 -16.22 17.46 -35.44
C PRO A 19 -16.10 16.11 -36.16
N GLU A 20 -15.83 15.03 -35.42
CA GLU A 20 -15.93 13.68 -35.96
C GLU A 20 -17.37 13.14 -35.84
N GLY A 21 -17.98 12.92 -37.00
CA GLY A 21 -18.40 11.57 -37.40
C GLY A 21 -19.64 10.98 -36.75
N LYS A 22 -20.82 11.33 -37.28
CA LYS A 22 -22.06 10.55 -37.15
C LYS A 22 -21.92 9.17 -37.79
N ALA A 23 -22.24 8.10 -37.05
CA ALA A 23 -22.57 6.79 -37.62
C ALA A 23 -24.09 6.72 -37.85
N HIS A 24 -24.50 6.50 -39.10
CA HIS A 24 -25.90 6.36 -39.50
C HIS A 24 -26.30 4.87 -39.54
N PHE A 25 -27.47 4.60 -38.95
CA PHE A 25 -28.26 3.36 -39.01
C PHE A 25 -28.70 3.00 -40.44
N SER A 26 -28.84 1.69 -40.74
CA SER A 26 -30.06 1.12 -41.35
C SER A 26 -29.99 -0.41 -41.46
N THR A 27 -30.97 -1.12 -40.90
CA THR A 27 -31.99 -1.81 -41.72
C THR A 27 -33.18 -2.24 -40.87
N LYS A 28 -34.36 -2.06 -41.47
CA LYS A 28 -35.71 -2.22 -40.94
C LYS A 28 -36.20 -3.66 -41.04
N SER A 29 -37.12 -4.03 -40.16
CA SER A 29 -38.34 -4.73 -40.58
C SER A 29 -39.54 -4.26 -39.74
N ASN A 30 -40.56 -3.77 -40.45
CA ASN A 30 -41.84 -3.25 -39.96
C ASN A 30 -42.67 -4.30 -39.22
N PHE A 31 -43.44 -3.87 -38.21
CA PHE A 31 -44.85 -4.24 -38.11
C PHE A 31 -45.63 -3.09 -37.43
N SER A 32 -46.80 -2.77 -38.00
CA SER A 32 -47.67 -1.66 -37.62
C SER A 32 -48.66 -2.07 -36.52
N GLY A 33 -49.01 -1.16 -35.61
CA GLY A 33 -50.17 -1.34 -34.73
C GLY A 33 -50.34 -0.19 -33.74
N LYS A 34 -51.42 0.58 -33.89
CA LYS A 34 -51.86 1.66 -32.99
C LYS A 34 -52.32 1.09 -31.63
N GLY A 35 -52.06 1.81 -30.53
CA GLY A 35 -52.78 1.62 -29.27
C GLY A 35 -52.03 2.14 -28.04
N ASN A 36 -52.49 3.27 -27.47
CA ASN A 36 -52.15 3.71 -26.12
C ASN A 36 -52.61 2.64 -25.13
N HIS A 37 -51.75 2.05 -24.29
CA HIS A 37 -52.13 1.50 -22.98
C HIS A 37 -50.90 1.33 -22.07
N ALA A 38 -51.14 1.52 -20.77
CA ALA A 38 -50.21 1.59 -19.66
C ALA A 38 -49.27 0.38 -19.52
N VAL A 39 -48.05 0.63 -19.06
CA VAL A 39 -47.10 -0.40 -18.63
C VAL A 39 -47.55 -0.90 -17.26
N VAL A 40 -48.22 -2.05 -17.25
CA VAL A 40 -48.48 -2.86 -16.06
C VAL A 40 -47.22 -3.67 -15.77
N TRP A 41 -46.57 -3.40 -14.64
CA TRP A 41 -45.64 -4.35 -14.04
C TRP A 41 -46.46 -5.45 -13.35
N MET A 42 -46.46 -6.65 -13.91
CA MET A 42 -46.99 -7.83 -13.24
C MET A 42 -46.06 -8.22 -12.09
N CYS A 43 -46.52 -7.92 -10.87
CA CYS A 43 -46.00 -8.47 -9.64
C CYS A 43 -46.56 -9.90 -9.47
N GLY A 44 -45.68 -10.90 -9.49
CA GLY A 44 -46.02 -12.27 -9.13
C GLY A 44 -46.34 -12.40 -7.64
N LYS A 45 -47.64 -12.41 -7.33
CA LYS A 45 -48.30 -12.96 -6.13
C LYS A 45 -47.87 -14.44 -5.90
N GLN A 46 -47.80 -15.06 -4.70
CA GLN A 46 -48.48 -14.92 -3.38
C GLN A 46 -47.99 -16.11 -2.47
N PRO A 47 -48.51 -16.39 -1.24
CA PRO A 47 -48.50 -15.67 0.06
C PRO A 47 -48.21 -16.63 1.27
N GLU A 48 -48.59 -16.21 2.50
CA GLU A 48 -48.76 -16.97 3.78
C GLU A 48 -47.47 -17.02 4.66
N ILE A 49 -47.34 -16.49 5.90
CA ILE A 49 -48.27 -16.10 6.98
C ILE A 49 -47.58 -15.04 7.87
N CYS A 50 -48.29 -13.96 8.20
CA CYS A 50 -48.03 -13.11 9.37
C CYS A 50 -48.70 -13.70 10.63
N ARG A 51 -47.97 -13.75 11.77
CA ARG A 51 -48.42 -13.35 13.13
C ARG A 51 -47.28 -13.63 14.13
N SER A 52 -46.72 -12.57 14.72
CA SER A 52 -47.02 -12.04 16.07
C SER A 52 -46.08 -12.62 17.12
N VAL A 53 -45.05 -11.88 17.57
CA VAL A 53 -45.02 -11.04 18.79
C VAL A 53 -45.09 -11.84 20.11
N MET A 54 -44.11 -11.53 20.97
CA MET A 54 -44.01 -11.71 22.42
C MET A 54 -43.54 -13.05 23.01
N MET A 55 -42.39 -12.93 23.67
CA MET A 55 -42.17 -13.26 25.08
C MET A 55 -42.35 -14.73 25.49
N LYS A 56 -41.24 -15.40 25.84
CA LYS A 56 -41.24 -16.41 26.90
C LYS A 56 -39.86 -16.59 27.54
N MET A 57 -39.80 -16.04 28.76
CA MET A 57 -38.83 -16.31 29.80
C MET A 57 -39.15 -17.66 30.46
N LYS A 58 -38.10 -18.43 30.78
CA LYS A 58 -37.97 -19.51 31.80
C LYS A 58 -38.99 -20.66 31.84
N CYS A 59 -38.48 -21.88 31.68
CA CYS A 59 -38.41 -22.93 32.72
C CYS A 59 -38.28 -24.30 32.07
N LEU A 60 -37.17 -25.01 32.30
CA LEU A 60 -37.18 -26.46 32.47
C LEU A 60 -36.03 -26.84 33.43
N LEU A 61 -36.44 -27.38 34.58
CA LEU A 61 -35.60 -28.04 35.57
C LEU A 61 -35.45 -29.52 35.22
N SER A 62 -34.28 -30.04 35.60
CA SER A 62 -33.96 -31.43 35.99
C SER A 62 -34.13 -32.56 34.96
N CYS A 63 -32.99 -33.08 34.50
CA CYS A 63 -32.72 -34.51 34.62
C CYS A 63 -31.20 -34.70 34.77
N GLY A 64 -30.80 -35.25 35.92
CA GLY A 64 -29.40 -35.49 36.25
C GLY A 64 -28.84 -36.67 35.48
N TRP A 65 -27.60 -36.51 35.01
CA TRP A 65 -26.68 -37.60 34.70
C TRP A 65 -25.34 -37.22 35.31
N VAL A 66 -24.91 -38.04 36.27
CA VAL A 66 -23.59 -37.99 36.88
C VAL A 66 -22.69 -38.83 35.98
N GLU A 67 -21.78 -38.20 35.25
CA GLU A 67 -20.65 -38.92 34.66
C GLU A 67 -19.37 -38.08 34.74
N SER A 68 -18.35 -38.78 35.21
CA SER A 68 -17.02 -38.35 35.60
C SER A 68 -16.23 -37.75 34.45
N GLY A 69 -15.63 -36.57 34.63
CA GLY A 69 -14.68 -36.06 33.64
C GLY A 69 -14.16 -34.66 33.96
N LEU A 70 -12.86 -34.60 34.30
CA LEU A 70 -11.95 -33.46 34.26
C LEU A 70 -12.56 -32.04 34.31
N LEU A 71 -12.36 -31.38 35.45
CA LEU A 71 -12.50 -29.94 35.62
C LEU A 71 -11.54 -29.21 34.65
N LYS A 72 -11.99 -28.88 33.44
CA LYS A 72 -11.34 -27.83 32.63
C LYS A 72 -11.70 -26.51 33.27
N THR A 73 -10.76 -25.93 34.00
CA THR A 73 -10.78 -24.52 34.34
C THR A 73 -10.88 -23.73 33.03
N ALA A 74 -12.06 -23.21 32.73
CA ALA A 74 -12.19 -22.14 31.76
C ALA A 74 -11.37 -20.98 32.33
N GLY A 75 -10.24 -20.68 31.69
CA GLY A 75 -9.53 -19.43 31.94
C GLY A 75 -10.50 -18.26 31.76
N PRO A 76 -10.24 -17.10 32.40
CA PRO A 76 -11.07 -15.92 32.20
C PRO A 76 -11.22 -15.67 30.70
N PRO A 77 -12.43 -15.29 30.21
CA PRO A 77 -12.59 -14.93 28.82
C PRO A 77 -11.55 -13.86 28.50
N LEU A 78 -10.79 -14.09 27.43
CA LEU A 78 -9.89 -13.09 26.88
C LEU A 78 -10.72 -11.80 26.75
N LEU A 79 -10.28 -10.76 27.45
CA LEU A 79 -10.86 -9.41 27.34
C LEU A 79 -11.05 -9.13 25.86
N ASP A 80 -12.29 -8.85 25.46
CA ASP A 80 -12.59 -8.34 24.12
C ASP A 80 -11.71 -7.08 23.96
N GLU A 81 -10.67 -7.15 23.13
CA GLU A 81 -9.79 -5.99 22.92
C GLU A 81 -10.68 -4.87 22.39
N ALA A 82 -10.83 -3.81 23.19
CA ALA A 82 -11.60 -2.63 22.80
C ALA A 82 -11.11 -2.14 21.44
N ASP A 83 -12.04 -1.92 20.49
CA ASP A 83 -11.70 -1.46 19.14
C ASP A 83 -11.06 -0.07 19.24
N PRO A 84 -9.76 0.09 18.91
CA PRO A 84 -9.04 1.35 19.11
C PRO A 84 -9.50 2.47 18.16
N CYS A 85 -10.44 2.18 17.25
CA CYS A 85 -11.11 3.17 16.42
C CYS A 85 -12.25 3.91 17.13
N TYR A 86 -12.60 3.53 18.36
CA TYR A 86 -13.64 4.21 19.15
C TYR A 86 -13.17 4.42 20.59
N ASP A 87 -13.63 5.50 21.21
CA ASP A 87 -13.44 5.71 22.66
C ASP A 87 -14.42 4.83 23.46
N ASP A 88 -14.28 4.82 24.79
CA ASP A 88 -15.15 4.03 25.69
C ASP A 88 -16.64 4.44 25.59
N SER A 89 -16.94 5.61 25.04
CA SER A 89 -18.31 6.10 24.79
C SER A 89 -18.82 5.76 23.38
N GLY A 90 -18.03 5.06 22.57
CA GLY A 90 -18.34 4.70 21.19
C GLY A 90 -18.15 5.85 20.18
N ARG A 91 -17.53 6.96 20.57
CA ARG A 91 -17.23 8.06 19.63
C ARG A 91 -16.02 7.68 18.78
N PRO A 92 -16.03 8.02 17.48
CA PRO A 92 -14.93 7.66 16.59
C PRO A 92 -13.63 8.35 17.01
N LEU A 93 -12.53 7.60 16.93
CA LEU A 93 -11.15 8.05 17.12
C LEU A 93 -10.30 7.68 15.90
N ARG A 94 -9.28 8.49 15.57
CA ARG A 94 -8.32 8.09 14.55
C ARG A 94 -7.60 6.83 15.00
N CYS A 95 -7.63 5.80 14.16
CA CYS A 95 -6.92 4.54 14.39
C CYS A 95 -6.05 4.20 13.18
N ILE A 96 -4.83 3.74 13.46
CA ILE A 96 -3.84 3.40 12.43
C ILE A 96 -3.30 1.99 12.71
N PRO A 97 -2.96 1.20 11.68
CA PRO A 97 -2.39 -0.12 11.88
C PRO A 97 -1.02 -0.06 12.55
N ASP A 98 -0.66 -1.15 13.20
CA ASP A 98 0.65 -1.33 13.82
C ASP A 98 1.81 -1.13 12.84
N PHE A 99 2.94 -0.71 13.40
CA PHE A 99 4.19 -0.61 12.68
C PHE A 99 4.80 -2.00 12.51
N VAL A 100 5.19 -2.35 11.29
CA VAL A 100 5.75 -3.67 10.95
C VAL A 100 6.94 -3.54 10.01
N ASN A 101 7.80 -4.58 9.99
CA ASN A 101 8.65 -4.83 8.84
C ASN A 101 7.79 -5.49 7.75
N ALA A 102 7.36 -4.70 6.77
CA ALA A 102 6.49 -5.16 5.69
C ALA A 102 7.17 -6.17 4.76
N ALA A 103 8.51 -6.27 4.79
CA ALA A 103 9.28 -7.23 3.99
C ALA A 103 9.35 -8.62 4.62
N PHE A 104 9.18 -8.73 5.94
CA PHE A 104 9.41 -9.98 6.67
C PHE A 104 8.61 -11.16 6.11
N GLY A 105 9.30 -12.27 5.85
CA GLY A 105 8.73 -13.51 5.33
C GLY A 105 8.24 -13.46 3.88
N ARG A 106 8.47 -12.37 3.14
CA ARG A 106 8.02 -12.23 1.75
C ARG A 106 9.11 -12.56 0.75
N GLN A 107 8.74 -13.25 -0.33
CA GLN A 107 9.70 -13.56 -1.38
C GLN A 107 10.12 -12.31 -2.16
N VAL A 108 11.43 -12.09 -2.26
CA VAL A 108 12.02 -11.02 -3.08
C VAL A 108 12.40 -11.59 -4.44
N ALA A 109 11.98 -10.94 -5.53
CA ALA A 109 12.42 -11.28 -6.87
C ALA A 109 13.80 -10.66 -7.14
N SER A 110 14.81 -11.50 -7.34
CA SER A 110 16.16 -11.10 -7.73
C SER A 110 16.42 -11.39 -9.21
N THR A 111 17.16 -10.51 -9.90
CA THR A 111 17.63 -10.77 -11.28
C THR A 111 18.88 -11.63 -11.36
N SER A 112 19.58 -11.86 -10.25
CA SER A 112 20.75 -12.74 -10.16
C SER A 112 20.84 -13.36 -8.78
N THR A 113 21.13 -14.65 -8.70
CA THR A 113 21.17 -15.39 -7.42
C THR A 113 22.13 -16.56 -7.56
N CYS A 114 23.06 -16.68 -6.61
CA CYS A 114 23.99 -17.79 -6.52
C CYS A 114 23.24 -19.14 -6.41
N ASN A 115 23.84 -20.23 -6.90
CA ASN A 115 23.22 -21.57 -6.84
C ASN A 115 23.04 -22.11 -5.40
N ASN A 116 21.87 -22.71 -5.12
CA ASN A 116 21.48 -23.59 -4.00
C ASN A 116 21.77 -23.18 -2.53
N ARG A 117 22.50 -22.10 -2.25
CA ARG A 117 22.81 -21.67 -0.86
C ARG A 117 22.62 -20.18 -0.56
N CYS A 118 22.31 -19.35 -1.55
CA CYS A 118 22.11 -17.91 -1.37
C CYS A 118 20.73 -17.45 -1.86
N ASP A 119 19.68 -18.20 -1.53
CA ASP A 119 18.31 -17.87 -1.98
C ASP A 119 17.89 -16.47 -1.51
N SER A 120 17.18 -15.75 -2.38
CA SER A 120 16.47 -14.50 -2.11
C SER A 120 15.60 -14.50 -0.85
N ARG A 121 15.15 -15.68 -0.37
CA ARG A 121 14.41 -15.82 0.90
C ARG A 121 15.22 -15.32 2.11
N HIS A 122 16.55 -15.42 2.06
CA HIS A 122 17.46 -14.92 3.10
C HIS A 122 17.52 -13.39 3.19
N LEU A 123 16.86 -12.66 2.28
CA LEU A 123 16.73 -11.21 2.39
C LEU A 123 15.68 -10.81 3.45
N THR A 124 14.78 -11.71 3.82
CA THR A 124 13.58 -11.35 4.61
C THR A 124 13.24 -12.38 5.67
N ASP A 125 14.12 -13.35 5.91
CA ASP A 125 13.98 -14.32 6.99
C ASP A 125 14.29 -13.67 8.34
N LEU A 126 14.26 -14.46 9.41
CA LEU A 126 14.58 -13.97 10.75
C LEU A 126 16.09 -13.72 10.84
N LEU A 127 16.49 -12.46 10.89
CA LEU A 127 17.89 -12.09 11.10
C LEU A 127 18.35 -12.52 12.50
N ASN A 128 19.22 -13.55 12.54
CA ASN A 128 19.89 -14.01 13.75
C ASN A 128 21.35 -13.53 13.74
N PRO A 129 21.76 -12.61 14.65
CA PRO A 129 23.14 -12.11 14.69
C PRO A 129 24.21 -13.18 14.92
N SER A 130 23.85 -14.32 15.54
CA SER A 130 24.76 -15.44 15.78
C SER A 130 24.86 -16.41 14.59
N ASN A 131 23.89 -16.39 13.67
CA ASN A 131 23.87 -17.25 12.49
C ASN A 131 23.22 -16.50 11.33
N VAL A 132 24.00 -15.60 10.73
CA VAL A 132 23.53 -14.71 9.67
C VAL A 132 23.41 -15.49 8.36
N THR A 133 22.21 -15.50 7.80
CA THR A 133 21.93 -15.98 6.45
C THR A 133 22.16 -14.85 5.45
N CYS A 134 22.58 -15.19 4.23
CA CYS A 134 22.91 -14.20 3.20
C CYS A 134 22.35 -14.65 1.85
N TRP A 135 21.63 -13.75 1.19
CA TRP A 135 21.49 -13.81 -0.26
C TRP A 135 22.78 -13.29 -0.91
N SER A 136 23.15 -13.87 -2.03
CA SER A 136 24.27 -13.40 -2.85
C SER A 136 23.94 -13.50 -4.33
N SER A 137 24.43 -12.54 -5.10
CA SER A 137 24.35 -12.57 -6.56
C SER A 137 25.32 -13.60 -7.15
N ASP A 138 25.19 -13.85 -8.44
CA ASP A 138 26.27 -14.42 -9.24
C ASP A 138 27.50 -13.49 -9.23
N PRO A 139 28.69 -14.01 -9.60
CA PRO A 139 29.86 -13.18 -9.89
C PRO A 139 29.50 -11.94 -10.72
N VAL A 140 29.89 -10.75 -10.26
CA VAL A 140 29.61 -9.48 -10.94
C VAL A 140 30.87 -8.90 -11.59
N ASP A 141 30.75 -8.59 -12.88
CA ASP A 141 31.75 -7.84 -13.63
C ASP A 141 31.50 -6.33 -13.51
N THR A 142 32.42 -5.54 -14.09
CA THR A 142 32.23 -4.09 -14.17
C THR A 142 31.00 -3.74 -15.01
N GLY A 143 29.97 -3.20 -14.34
CA GLY A 143 28.72 -2.74 -14.97
C GLY A 143 27.54 -3.68 -14.83
N THR A 144 27.70 -4.84 -14.17
CA THR A 144 26.57 -5.72 -13.86
C THR A 144 25.64 -5.05 -12.85
N VAL A 145 24.37 -4.90 -13.22
CA VAL A 145 23.32 -4.32 -12.38
C VAL A 145 22.40 -5.43 -11.87
N VAL A 146 22.17 -5.48 -10.56
CA VAL A 146 21.28 -6.47 -9.93
C VAL A 146 20.09 -5.79 -9.29
N ASN A 147 18.89 -6.26 -9.60
CA ASN A 147 17.64 -5.72 -9.07
C ASN A 147 17.05 -6.69 -8.05
N LEU A 148 16.71 -6.18 -6.87
CA LEU A 148 15.93 -6.84 -5.83
C LEU A 148 14.56 -6.17 -5.78
N THR A 149 13.50 -6.86 -6.19
CA THR A 149 12.14 -6.32 -6.24
C THR A 149 11.24 -7.05 -5.26
N LEU A 150 10.58 -6.30 -4.38
CA LEU A 150 9.62 -6.82 -3.42
C LEU A 150 8.25 -6.19 -3.64
N SER A 151 7.23 -7.03 -3.76
CA SER A 151 5.82 -6.60 -3.76
C SER A 151 5.21 -6.71 -2.37
N LEU A 152 4.61 -5.62 -1.88
CA LEU A 152 3.94 -5.56 -0.58
C LEU A 152 2.47 -6.05 -0.68
N GLY A 153 1.91 -6.15 -1.89
CA GLY A 153 0.53 -6.60 -2.14
C GLY A 153 -0.57 -5.62 -1.71
N LYS A 154 -0.21 -4.52 -1.03
CA LYS A 154 -1.09 -3.41 -0.62
C LYS A 154 -0.25 -2.14 -0.48
N LYS A 155 -0.89 -0.97 -0.49
CA LYS A 155 -0.24 0.30 -0.16
C LYS A 155 0.18 0.35 1.32
N TYR A 156 1.43 0.70 1.55
CA TYR A 156 1.99 1.01 2.86
C TYR A 156 2.43 2.46 2.91
N GLU A 157 2.42 3.04 4.11
CA GLU A 157 3.12 4.29 4.43
C GLU A 157 4.46 3.93 5.05
N LEU A 158 5.52 4.10 4.27
CA LEU A 158 6.87 3.68 4.60
C LEU A 158 7.59 4.71 5.45
N THR A 159 8.21 4.25 6.53
CA THR A 159 9.08 5.05 7.38
C THR A 159 10.54 4.87 7.00
N TYR A 160 10.96 3.64 6.67
CA TYR A 160 12.33 3.39 6.22
C TYR A 160 12.44 2.19 5.28
N VAL A 161 13.54 2.16 4.52
CA VAL A 161 14.06 0.98 3.82
C VAL A 161 15.50 0.78 4.28
N SER A 162 15.85 -0.40 4.80
CA SER A 162 17.21 -0.70 5.23
C SER A 162 17.72 -2.02 4.70
N LEU A 163 19.00 -2.05 4.35
CA LEU A 163 19.72 -3.24 3.92
C LEU A 163 20.92 -3.47 4.83
N GLN A 164 21.14 -4.72 5.22
CA GLN A 164 22.36 -5.17 5.88
C GLN A 164 23.15 -6.06 4.93
N PHE A 165 24.41 -5.72 4.68
CA PHE A 165 25.27 -6.43 3.74
C PHE A 165 26.17 -7.43 4.48
N CYS A 166 26.32 -8.63 3.92
CA CYS A 166 27.31 -9.61 4.41
C CYS A 166 28.71 -9.28 3.89
N GLY A 167 28.77 -8.77 2.66
CA GLY A 167 29.99 -8.30 2.01
C GLY A 167 30.15 -6.78 2.04
N PRO A 168 31.05 -6.23 1.21
CA PRO A 168 31.20 -4.78 1.08
C PRO A 168 29.91 -4.13 0.55
N LYS A 169 29.56 -2.97 1.10
CA LYS A 169 28.48 -2.14 0.55
C LYS A 169 28.79 -1.74 -0.90
N PRO A 170 27.78 -1.69 -1.78
CA PRO A 170 27.95 -1.13 -3.11
C PRO A 170 28.48 0.30 -3.02
N ASP A 171 29.37 0.67 -3.94
CA ASP A 171 29.74 2.06 -4.18
C ASP A 171 28.55 2.86 -4.71
N SER A 172 27.73 2.25 -5.55
CA SER A 172 26.54 2.88 -6.12
C SER A 172 25.32 1.96 -6.06
N MET A 173 24.23 2.46 -5.49
CA MET A 173 22.93 1.78 -5.45
C MET A 173 21.78 2.79 -5.47
N ALA A 174 20.60 2.33 -5.85
CA ALA A 174 19.38 3.13 -5.89
C ALA A 174 18.20 2.36 -5.28
N VAL A 175 17.27 3.09 -4.71
CA VAL A 175 15.98 2.59 -4.21
C VAL A 175 14.89 3.27 -5.03
N TYR A 176 14.01 2.47 -5.60
CA TYR A 176 12.81 2.89 -6.32
C TYR A 176 11.58 2.35 -5.60
N LYS A 177 10.46 3.04 -5.79
CA LYS A 177 9.15 2.59 -5.31
C LYS A 177 8.12 2.57 -6.43
N SER A 178 7.10 1.73 -6.30
CA SER A 178 5.87 1.82 -7.08
C SER A 178 4.72 2.24 -6.19
N MET A 179 3.73 2.92 -6.76
CA MET A 179 2.46 3.23 -6.08
C MET A 179 1.26 2.55 -6.76
N ASN A 180 1.52 1.81 -7.84
CA ASN A 180 0.55 1.15 -8.70
C ASN A 180 0.97 -0.29 -9.02
N TYR A 181 1.35 -1.05 -7.99
CA TYR A 181 1.55 -2.50 -8.05
C TYR A 181 2.59 -2.95 -9.09
N GLY A 182 3.66 -2.17 -9.23
CA GLY A 182 4.81 -2.50 -10.08
C GLY A 182 4.72 -2.02 -11.53
N GLU A 183 3.61 -1.39 -11.94
CA GLU A 183 3.44 -0.84 -13.30
C GLU A 183 4.40 0.31 -13.59
N THR A 184 4.53 1.25 -12.64
CA THR A 184 5.46 2.39 -12.76
C THR A 184 6.39 2.47 -11.57
N TRP A 185 7.60 3.01 -11.80
CA TRP A 185 8.67 3.08 -10.82
C TRP A 185 9.16 4.52 -10.67
N LEU A 186 9.11 5.03 -9.45
CA LEU A 186 9.57 6.36 -9.07
C LEU A 186 10.87 6.27 -8.28
N PRO A 187 11.83 7.17 -8.52
CA PRO A 187 13.06 7.22 -7.74
C PRO A 187 12.77 7.61 -6.29
N PHE A 188 13.35 6.88 -5.34
CA PHE A 188 13.12 7.10 -3.92
C PHE A 188 14.37 7.65 -3.21
N GLN A 189 15.52 6.97 -3.38
CA GLN A 189 16.80 7.37 -2.81
C GLN A 189 17.97 6.84 -3.64
N PHE A 190 19.06 7.60 -3.75
CA PHE A 190 20.29 7.18 -4.40
C PHE A 190 21.48 7.23 -3.42
N TYR A 191 22.44 6.34 -3.61
CA TYR A 191 23.71 6.34 -2.89
C TYR A 191 24.83 6.17 -3.90
N SER A 192 25.79 7.09 -3.96
CA SER A 192 26.96 6.98 -4.84
C SER A 192 28.09 7.90 -4.38
N THR A 193 29.35 7.47 -4.48
CA THR A 193 30.50 8.39 -4.37
C THR A 193 30.60 9.36 -5.56
N GLN A 194 29.89 9.08 -6.66
CA GLN A 194 29.91 9.86 -7.90
C GLN A 194 28.47 10.14 -8.38
N CYS A 195 27.60 10.65 -7.51
CA CYS A 195 26.18 10.95 -7.77
C CYS A 195 25.91 11.61 -9.13
N ARG A 196 26.68 12.63 -9.50
CA ARG A 196 26.52 13.34 -10.79
C ARG A 196 26.85 12.45 -11.98
N LYS A 197 27.92 11.66 -11.90
CA LYS A 197 28.40 10.82 -13.00
C LYS A 197 27.54 9.57 -13.21
N VAL A 198 27.09 8.95 -12.11
CA VAL A 198 26.36 7.67 -12.14
C VAL A 198 24.86 7.89 -12.33
N PHE A 199 24.26 8.84 -11.60
CA PHE A 199 22.82 9.03 -11.57
C PHE A 199 22.36 10.39 -12.13
N GLY A 200 23.28 11.25 -12.57
CA GLY A 200 22.93 12.62 -12.99
C GLY A 200 22.38 13.49 -11.85
N LYS A 201 22.57 13.08 -10.59
CA LYS A 201 22.00 13.74 -9.42
C LYS A 201 23.00 14.69 -8.78
N THR A 202 22.54 15.88 -8.43
CA THR A 202 23.30 16.82 -7.61
C THR A 202 23.33 16.30 -6.16
N PRO A 203 24.51 16.13 -5.54
CA PRO A 203 24.60 15.77 -4.12
C PRO A 203 24.22 16.97 -3.25
N ASN A 204 23.78 16.71 -2.01
CA ASN A 204 23.48 17.73 -0.99
C ASN A 204 22.43 18.77 -1.43
N VAL A 205 21.43 18.37 -2.23
CA VAL A 205 20.28 19.22 -2.54
C VAL A 205 19.50 19.47 -1.26
N LEU A 206 19.26 20.75 -0.96
CA LEU A 206 18.42 21.15 0.17
C LEU A 206 16.95 20.92 -0.19
N LEU A 207 16.23 20.21 0.69
CA LEU A 207 14.80 20.02 0.57
C LEU A 207 14.07 21.24 1.16
N THR A 208 13.14 21.76 0.38
CA THR A 208 12.24 22.88 0.70
C THR A 208 10.81 22.41 0.49
N ARG A 209 9.82 23.20 0.94
CA ARG A 209 8.39 22.86 0.79
C ARG A 209 7.96 22.64 -0.67
N SER A 210 8.66 23.18 -1.66
CA SER A 210 8.32 23.02 -3.08
C SER A 210 8.86 21.75 -3.72
N ASN A 211 9.89 21.11 -3.16
CA ASN A 211 10.53 19.91 -3.70
C ASN A 211 10.59 18.76 -2.69
N GLU A 212 9.61 18.66 -1.79
CA GLU A 212 9.55 17.62 -0.76
C GLU A 212 9.34 16.20 -1.29
N GLN A 213 9.17 16.00 -2.59
CA GLN A 213 9.15 14.68 -3.23
C GLN A 213 10.41 14.42 -4.06
N GLU A 214 11.42 15.27 -3.94
CA GLU A 214 12.68 15.06 -4.64
C GLU A 214 13.46 13.91 -4.01
N SER A 215 13.91 12.99 -4.87
CA SER A 215 14.82 11.90 -4.52
C SER A 215 16.26 12.43 -4.44
N LEU A 216 16.90 12.23 -3.29
CA LEU A 216 18.27 12.71 -3.05
C LEU A 216 19.32 11.67 -3.46
N CYS A 217 20.57 12.12 -3.57
CA CYS A 217 21.73 11.25 -3.70
C CYS A 217 22.74 11.55 -2.58
N ALA A 218 22.97 10.54 -1.73
CA ALA A 218 23.91 10.61 -0.61
C ALA A 218 25.25 9.94 -0.96
N ASP A 219 26.32 10.33 -0.28
CA ASP A 219 27.63 9.70 -0.44
C ASP A 219 27.63 8.29 0.18
N ALA A 220 28.03 7.27 -0.58
CA ALA A 220 28.09 5.89 -0.09
C ALA A 220 29.15 5.66 1.02
N ARG A 221 30.02 6.64 1.27
CA ARG A 221 31.02 6.64 2.35
C ARG A 221 30.52 7.21 3.68
N SER A 222 29.40 7.95 3.70
CA SER A 222 28.91 8.53 4.95
C SER A 222 28.36 7.44 5.87
N GLY A 223 29.07 7.17 6.97
CA GLY A 223 28.75 6.15 7.98
C GLY A 223 30.04 5.50 8.50
N ILE A 224 30.27 5.52 9.82
CA ILE A 224 31.45 4.90 10.46
C ILE A 224 31.38 3.38 10.23
N GLU A 225 32.26 2.82 9.40
CA GLU A 225 32.23 1.41 8.98
C GLU A 225 33.02 0.51 9.96
N PRO A 226 32.41 -0.55 10.53
CA PRO A 226 33.14 -1.73 10.96
C PRO A 226 33.56 -2.60 9.73
N PRO A 227 34.60 -3.44 9.83
CA PRO A 227 35.18 -4.19 8.70
C PRO A 227 34.28 -5.29 8.11
N SER A 228 33.14 -5.62 8.75
CA SER A 228 32.15 -6.58 8.27
C SER A 228 30.74 -6.10 8.66
N GLY A 229 29.74 -6.27 7.79
CA GLY A 229 28.34 -5.97 8.16
C GLY A 229 27.86 -4.53 7.92
N GLY A 230 28.20 -3.91 6.78
CA GLY A 230 27.76 -2.55 6.49
C GLY A 230 26.24 -2.43 6.36
N ARG A 231 25.60 -1.49 7.08
CA ARG A 231 24.16 -1.20 6.97
C ARG A 231 23.92 0.07 6.16
N VAL A 232 22.93 0.04 5.28
CA VAL A 232 22.39 1.22 4.61
C VAL A 232 20.95 1.39 5.08
N ALA A 233 20.60 2.58 5.54
CA ALA A 233 19.24 2.92 5.93
C ALA A 233 18.81 4.21 5.23
N PHE A 234 17.61 4.17 4.67
CA PHE A 234 16.92 5.30 4.07
C PHE A 234 15.70 5.61 4.93
N SER A 235 15.68 6.78 5.57
CA SER A 235 14.51 7.31 6.26
C SER A 235 13.70 8.20 5.32
N THR A 236 12.42 7.91 5.12
CA THR A 236 11.62 8.54 4.06
C THR A 236 11.35 10.01 4.31
N LEU A 237 11.20 10.41 5.57
CA LEU A 237 10.86 11.78 5.99
C LEU A 237 12.08 12.62 6.44
N GLU A 238 13.27 12.03 6.47
CA GLU A 238 14.48 12.73 6.90
C GLU A 238 14.79 13.94 6.00
N GLY A 239 15.06 15.08 6.64
CA GLY A 239 15.35 16.33 5.96
C GLY A 239 14.16 17.01 5.27
N ARG A 240 12.94 16.46 5.36
CA ARG A 240 11.73 17.04 4.72
C ARG A 240 11.06 18.05 5.66
N PRO A 241 10.92 19.34 5.25
CA PRO A 241 10.35 20.39 6.10
C PRO A 241 8.99 20.07 6.70
N SER A 242 8.04 19.51 5.97
CA SER A 242 6.67 19.26 6.44
C SER A 242 6.52 17.97 7.25
N SER A 243 7.63 17.29 7.60
CA SER A 243 7.60 16.01 8.33
C SER A 243 6.94 16.12 9.71
N TYR A 244 7.08 17.25 10.40
CA TYR A 244 6.43 17.51 11.69
C TYR A 244 4.92 17.71 11.58
N ASP A 245 4.42 18.05 10.38
CA ASP A 245 3.00 18.27 10.08
C ASP A 245 2.51 17.24 9.04
N PHE A 246 3.00 16.01 9.16
CA PHE A 246 2.72 14.92 8.21
C PHE A 246 1.22 14.66 8.04
N ASP A 247 0.43 14.73 9.11
CA ASP A 247 -1.01 14.47 9.08
C ASP A 247 -1.77 15.46 8.17
N ASN A 248 -1.22 16.66 7.94
CA ASN A 248 -1.81 17.68 7.07
C ASN A 248 -1.05 17.87 5.74
N SER A 249 0.03 17.11 5.51
CA SER A 249 0.84 17.20 4.29
C SER A 249 0.49 16.07 3.30
N PRO A 250 -0.42 16.29 2.33
CA PRO A 250 -0.73 15.29 1.31
C PRO A 250 0.50 14.95 0.46
N VAL A 251 1.39 15.92 0.25
CA VAL A 251 2.66 15.76 -0.47
C VAL A 251 3.52 14.67 0.18
N LEU A 252 3.66 14.70 1.51
CA LEU A 252 4.45 13.70 2.22
C LEU A 252 3.70 12.38 2.40
N GLN A 253 2.38 12.41 2.57
CA GLN A 253 1.56 11.19 2.61
C GLN A 253 1.71 10.39 1.31
N ASP A 254 1.73 11.05 0.15
CA ASP A 254 2.00 10.41 -1.14
C ASP A 254 3.47 10.01 -1.29
N TRP A 255 4.41 10.82 -0.78
CA TRP A 255 5.83 10.49 -0.78
C TRP A 255 6.17 9.20 -0.03
N VAL A 256 5.54 8.94 1.12
CA VAL A 256 5.78 7.71 1.88
C VAL A 256 4.97 6.52 1.36
N THR A 257 3.98 6.75 0.49
CA THR A 257 3.13 5.69 -0.04
C THR A 257 3.88 4.82 -1.05
N ALA A 258 3.82 3.50 -0.88
CA ALA A 258 4.34 2.53 -1.85
C ALA A 258 3.57 1.21 -1.80
N THR A 259 3.49 0.52 -2.94
CA THR A 259 3.02 -0.87 -3.09
C THR A 259 4.16 -1.85 -3.30
N ASP A 260 5.29 -1.39 -3.84
CA ASP A 260 6.44 -2.21 -4.20
C ASP A 260 7.72 -1.40 -4.00
N ILE A 261 8.80 -2.09 -3.66
CA ILE A 261 10.14 -1.53 -3.52
C ILE A 261 11.09 -2.29 -4.43
N ARG A 262 11.96 -1.55 -5.12
CA ARG A 262 13.04 -2.11 -5.93
C ARG A 262 14.35 -1.49 -5.51
N VAL A 263 15.27 -2.32 -5.05
CA VAL A 263 16.66 -1.94 -4.81
C VAL A 263 17.48 -2.34 -6.02
N VAL A 264 18.28 -1.41 -6.52
CA VAL A 264 19.13 -1.58 -7.70
C VAL A 264 20.58 -1.42 -7.27
N LEU A 265 21.34 -2.51 -7.34
CA LEU A 265 22.76 -2.57 -7.03
C LEU A 265 23.53 -2.33 -8.32
N VAL A 266 24.30 -1.24 -8.38
CA VAL A 266 24.87 -0.72 -9.65
C VAL A 266 26.37 -0.95 -9.76
N ARG A 267 27.12 -0.71 -8.68
CA ARG A 267 28.59 -0.79 -8.71
C ARG A 267 29.16 -1.13 -7.35
N LEU A 268 30.08 -2.09 -7.28
CA LEU A 268 30.89 -2.37 -6.08
C LEU A 268 32.06 -1.39 -5.96
N LYS A 269 32.56 -1.18 -4.74
CA LYS A 269 33.81 -0.45 -4.52
C LYS A 269 34.97 -1.28 -5.10
N PRO A 270 35.94 -0.67 -5.81
CA PRO A 270 37.16 -1.37 -6.19
C PRO A 270 37.89 -1.85 -4.93
N VAL A 271 38.24 -3.14 -4.85
CA VAL A 271 39.04 -3.67 -3.75
C VAL A 271 40.48 -3.18 -3.96
N SER A 272 40.85 -2.09 -3.29
CA SER A 272 42.22 -1.58 -3.34
C SER A 272 43.14 -2.45 -2.49
N GLY A 273 43.89 -3.38 -3.11
CA GLY A 273 45.04 -4.03 -2.46
C GLY A 273 45.20 -5.54 -2.61
N SER A 274 44.34 -6.28 -3.32
CA SER A 274 44.60 -7.71 -3.57
C SER A 274 45.35 -7.91 -4.89
N SER A 275 46.61 -8.32 -4.79
CA SER A 275 47.42 -8.85 -5.90
C SER A 275 46.99 -10.27 -6.33
N ASN A 276 45.80 -10.70 -5.92
CA ASN A 276 45.23 -12.02 -6.24
C ASN A 276 43.97 -11.81 -7.08
N GLU A 277 44.09 -12.09 -8.38
CA GLU A 277 43.04 -12.00 -9.41
C GLU A 277 41.86 -12.99 -9.23
N THR A 278 41.66 -13.56 -8.04
CA THR A 278 40.71 -14.65 -7.78
C THR A 278 39.58 -14.30 -6.82
N GLU A 279 39.51 -13.07 -6.29
CA GLU A 279 38.38 -12.68 -5.44
C GLU A 279 37.19 -12.27 -6.31
N VAL A 280 36.24 -13.18 -6.42
CA VAL A 280 35.03 -13.01 -7.21
C VAL A 280 34.14 -11.97 -6.55
N ALA A 281 34.05 -10.78 -7.14
CA ALA A 281 33.20 -9.71 -6.63
C ALA A 281 31.71 -10.11 -6.75
N GLN A 282 30.96 -10.02 -5.66
CA GLN A 282 29.54 -10.36 -5.60
C GLN A 282 28.80 -9.37 -4.69
N TYR A 283 27.51 -9.16 -4.95
CA TYR A 283 26.64 -8.51 -3.97
C TYR A 283 26.17 -9.55 -2.96
N SER A 284 26.18 -9.20 -1.67
CA SER A 284 25.67 -10.09 -0.62
C SER A 284 24.95 -9.31 0.49
N VAL A 285 23.72 -9.70 0.79
CA VAL A 285 22.78 -9.01 1.68
C VAL A 285 22.15 -10.04 2.63
N SER A 286 22.19 -9.75 3.94
CA SER A 286 21.60 -10.60 4.98
C SER A 286 20.19 -10.19 5.39
N ASP A 287 19.82 -8.94 5.17
CA ASP A 287 18.51 -8.44 5.59
C ASP A 287 18.08 -7.25 4.71
N LEU A 288 16.83 -7.28 4.28
CA LEU A 288 16.07 -6.22 3.64
C LEU A 288 14.84 -5.96 4.50
N ALA A 289 14.89 -4.90 5.29
CA ALA A 289 13.78 -4.47 6.12
C ALA A 289 13.10 -3.23 5.53
N ILE A 290 11.77 -3.27 5.45
CA ILE A 290 10.93 -2.15 5.00
C ILE A 290 9.99 -1.82 6.13
N GLY A 291 10.36 -0.82 6.92
CA GLY A 291 9.59 -0.38 8.07
C GLY A 291 8.47 0.54 7.65
N GLY A 292 7.25 0.26 8.06
CA GLY A 292 6.11 1.11 7.80
C GLY A 292 4.84 0.54 8.40
N ARG A 293 3.71 1.11 8.00
CA ARG A 293 2.39 0.61 8.36
C ARG A 293 1.48 0.52 7.16
N CYS A 294 0.48 -0.34 7.28
CA CYS A 294 -0.51 -0.53 6.23
C CYS A 294 -1.32 0.77 6.01
N LYS A 295 -1.44 1.25 4.77
CA LYS A 295 -2.14 2.52 4.48
C LYS A 295 -3.65 2.33 4.59
N CYS A 296 -4.26 2.91 5.63
CA CYS A 296 -5.71 2.88 5.88
C CYS A 296 -6.32 4.26 6.14
N ASN A 297 -5.57 5.33 5.82
CA ASN A 297 -6.01 6.72 5.96
C ASN A 297 -6.54 7.10 7.37
N GLY A 298 -6.14 6.36 8.42
CA GLY A 298 -6.59 6.59 9.78
C GLY A 298 -8.00 6.06 10.12
N HIS A 299 -8.57 5.21 9.26
CA HIS A 299 -9.89 4.59 9.45
C HIS A 299 -9.85 3.07 9.64
N ALA A 300 -8.70 2.50 9.99
CA ALA A 300 -8.61 1.09 10.40
C ALA A 300 -7.41 0.87 11.31
N SER A 301 -7.59 0.02 12.31
CA SER A 301 -6.55 -0.39 13.26
C SER A 301 -5.76 -1.61 12.81
N LYS A 302 -6.21 -2.33 11.78
CA LYS A 302 -5.52 -3.50 11.24
C LYS A 302 -5.81 -3.73 9.76
N CYS A 303 -4.92 -4.49 9.15
CA CYS A 303 -5.10 -5.04 7.81
C CYS A 303 -5.29 -6.54 7.90
N VAL A 304 -6.25 -7.05 7.13
CA VAL A 304 -6.62 -8.46 7.10
C VAL A 304 -6.45 -8.99 5.68
N ALA A 305 -5.95 -10.21 5.56
CA ALA A 305 -5.89 -10.91 4.28
C ALA A 305 -7.24 -11.58 4.02
N ASP A 306 -7.76 -11.43 2.82
CA ASP A 306 -8.93 -12.20 2.38
C ASP A 306 -8.55 -13.67 2.07
N LYS A 307 -9.55 -14.48 1.69
CA LYS A 307 -9.34 -15.90 1.34
C LYS A 307 -8.38 -16.10 0.16
N SER A 308 -8.19 -15.09 -0.68
CA SER A 308 -7.25 -15.12 -1.81
C SER A 308 -5.84 -14.65 -1.43
N GLY A 309 -5.63 -14.25 -0.17
CA GLY A 309 -4.36 -13.69 0.31
C GLY A 309 -4.18 -12.21 0.00
N SER A 310 -5.20 -11.54 -0.58
CA SER A 310 -5.14 -10.11 -0.85
C SER A 310 -5.36 -9.33 0.45
N LEU A 311 -4.39 -8.49 0.80
CA LEU A 311 -4.41 -7.69 2.02
C LEU A 311 -5.25 -6.42 1.82
N SER A 312 -6.21 -6.17 2.72
CA SER A 312 -7.04 -4.95 2.76
C SER A 312 -7.21 -4.42 4.18
N CYS A 313 -7.50 -3.14 4.33
CA CYS A 313 -7.85 -2.58 5.63
C CYS A 313 -9.19 -3.13 6.14
N GLU A 314 -9.31 -3.37 7.44
CA GLU A 314 -10.60 -3.61 8.08
C GLU A 314 -11.28 -2.26 8.39
N CYS A 315 -11.90 -1.66 7.37
CA CYS A 315 -12.37 -0.28 7.43
C CYS A 315 -13.48 -0.02 8.46
N LYS A 316 -13.29 1.05 9.25
CA LYS A 316 -14.21 1.63 10.24
C LYS A 316 -14.68 3.02 9.78
N HIS A 317 -15.34 3.79 10.65
CA HIS A 317 -15.76 5.17 10.36
C HIS A 317 -16.63 5.29 9.09
N ASN A 318 -17.40 4.25 8.80
CA ASN A 318 -18.23 4.12 7.60
C ASN A 318 -17.46 4.30 6.28
N THR A 319 -16.17 3.96 6.29
CA THR A 319 -15.32 3.95 5.10
C THR A 319 -15.27 2.58 4.44
N ALA A 320 -14.88 2.56 3.17
CA ALA A 320 -14.75 1.38 2.33
C ALA A 320 -13.57 1.57 1.36
N GLY A 321 -13.27 0.52 0.59
CA GLY A 321 -12.11 0.48 -0.29
C GLY A 321 -10.93 -0.25 0.33
N LYS A 322 -9.88 -0.51 -0.46
CA LYS A 322 -8.74 -1.32 0.01
C LYS A 322 -7.95 -0.57 1.07
N ASP A 323 -7.89 0.75 0.98
CA ASP A 323 -7.15 1.69 1.83
C ASP A 323 -8.09 2.57 2.68
N CYS A 324 -9.40 2.24 2.75
CA CYS A 324 -10.43 3.07 3.38
C CYS A 324 -10.54 4.47 2.75
N GLU A 325 -10.39 4.54 1.43
CA GLU A 325 -10.27 5.76 0.62
C GLU A 325 -11.60 6.34 0.10
N LYS A 326 -12.73 5.75 0.50
CA LYS A 326 -14.07 6.20 0.09
C LYS A 326 -15.10 5.91 1.18
N CYS A 327 -16.24 6.58 1.12
CA CYS A 327 -17.37 6.25 1.99
C CYS A 327 -18.09 4.98 1.55
N LYS A 328 -18.68 4.27 2.51
CA LYS A 328 -19.65 3.20 2.24
C LYS A 328 -20.89 3.80 1.54
N PRO A 329 -21.62 2.98 0.76
CA PRO A 329 -22.93 3.38 0.25
C PRO A 329 -23.81 3.96 1.37
N PHE A 330 -24.61 4.97 1.06
CA PHE A 330 -25.51 5.69 1.97
C PHE A 330 -24.85 6.59 3.04
N HIS A 331 -23.52 6.68 3.07
CA HIS A 331 -22.79 7.54 4.01
C HIS A 331 -22.12 8.73 3.29
N PHE A 332 -22.88 9.45 2.47
CA PHE A 332 -22.38 10.50 1.57
C PHE A 332 -22.81 11.93 1.97
N ASP A 333 -23.26 12.13 3.21
CA ASP A 333 -23.72 13.45 3.68
C ASP A 333 -22.60 14.52 3.65
N ARG A 334 -21.34 14.08 3.70
CA ARG A 334 -20.17 14.93 3.45
C ARG A 334 -19.08 14.20 2.66
N PRO A 335 -18.18 14.94 1.97
CA PRO A 335 -17.07 14.33 1.24
C PRO A 335 -16.13 13.54 2.17
N TRP A 336 -15.62 12.42 1.68
CA TRP A 336 -14.58 11.63 2.35
C TRP A 336 -13.32 12.46 2.59
N ARG A 337 -12.67 12.26 3.74
CA ARG A 337 -11.32 12.77 4.04
C ARG A 337 -10.58 11.79 4.94
N ARG A 338 -9.25 11.81 4.84
CA ARG A 338 -8.34 11.10 5.77
C ARG A 338 -8.52 11.59 7.20
N ALA A 339 -8.52 10.69 8.18
CA ALA A 339 -8.52 11.05 9.59
C ALA A 339 -7.21 11.75 10.02
N THR A 340 -7.34 12.77 10.87
CA THR A 340 -6.23 13.51 11.51
C THR A 340 -6.23 13.25 13.01
N ALA A 341 -5.21 13.75 13.72
CA ALA A 341 -5.19 13.69 15.19
C ALA A 341 -6.35 14.44 15.86
N HIS A 342 -6.96 15.42 15.18
CA HIS A 342 -7.99 16.30 15.75
C HIS A 342 -9.41 15.98 15.26
N ASN A 343 -9.53 15.42 14.05
CA ASN A 343 -10.82 15.11 13.45
C ASN A 343 -10.72 13.80 12.66
N VAL A 344 -11.62 12.87 12.98
CA VAL A 344 -11.63 11.53 12.39
C VAL A 344 -12.17 11.53 10.98
N HIS A 345 -12.96 12.54 10.61
CA HIS A 345 -13.57 12.66 9.29
C HIS A 345 -14.34 11.40 8.87
N GLU A 346 -15.09 10.81 9.80
CA GLU A 346 -15.96 9.68 9.53
C GLU A 346 -16.99 10.00 8.45
N CYS A 347 -17.37 9.01 7.66
CA CYS A 347 -18.46 9.15 6.71
C CYS A 347 -19.79 9.14 7.46
N VAL A 348 -20.67 10.07 7.10
CA VAL A 348 -21.92 10.34 7.82
C VAL A 348 -23.08 9.86 6.98
N ASP A 349 -24.02 9.17 7.62
CA ASP A 349 -25.27 8.72 7.01
C ASP A 349 -25.99 9.86 6.32
N PHE A 350 -26.47 9.60 5.12
CA PHE A 350 -27.41 10.51 4.48
C PHE A 350 -28.71 10.45 5.29
N LEU A 351 -28.96 11.48 6.10
CA LEU A 351 -30.28 11.67 6.69
C LEU A 351 -31.23 11.96 5.53
N ILE A 352 -31.97 10.95 5.09
CA ILE A 352 -33.26 11.23 4.47
C ILE A 352 -34.02 11.96 5.57
N HIS A 353 -34.26 13.26 5.41
CA HIS A 353 -35.37 13.88 6.11
C HIS A 353 -36.60 13.07 5.69
N HIS A 354 -36.97 12.07 6.49
CA HIS A 354 -38.37 11.73 6.63
C HIS A 354 -38.98 13.00 7.18
N SER A 355 -39.47 13.83 6.27
CA SER A 355 -40.48 14.82 6.59
C SER A 355 -41.63 14.03 7.21
N ASP A 356 -41.57 13.84 8.52
CA ASP A 356 -42.68 13.40 9.38
C ASP A 356 -43.77 14.48 9.45
N ASP A 357 -44.10 15.10 8.30
CA ASP A 357 -45.14 16.10 8.12
C ASP A 357 -45.69 16.02 6.68
N ASN A 358 -46.10 14.83 6.24
CA ASN A 358 -47.36 14.65 5.50
C ASN A 358 -47.64 13.15 5.30
N PRO A 359 -48.77 12.60 5.76
CA PRO A 359 -49.24 11.33 5.24
C PRO A 359 -49.66 11.57 3.80
N ILE A 360 -48.79 11.24 2.85
CA ILE A 360 -49.20 11.13 1.45
C ILE A 360 -50.19 9.95 1.42
N GLN A 361 -51.46 10.30 1.44
CA GLN A 361 -52.56 9.44 1.02
C GLN A 361 -52.16 8.74 -0.27
N ASP A 362 -52.37 7.43 -0.25
CA ASP A 362 -52.47 6.58 -1.43
C ASP A 362 -53.09 7.34 -2.60
N TYR A 363 -52.36 7.43 -3.71
CA TYR A 363 -52.95 7.62 -5.02
C TYR A 363 -52.56 6.45 -5.91
N CYS A 364 -53.53 5.55 -6.07
CA CYS A 364 -53.87 4.99 -7.37
C CYS A 364 -54.18 6.11 -8.37
#